data_AF-A0A8S3ZIF1-F1
#
_entry.id   AF-A0A8S3ZIF1-F1
#
_cell.length_a   1.000
_cell.length_b   1.000
_cell.length_c   1.000
_cell.angle_alpha   90.00
_cell.angle_beta   90.00
_cell.angle_gamma   90.00
#
_symmetry.space_group_name_H-M   'P 1'
#
loop_
_entity.id
_entity.type
_entity.pdbx_description
1 polymer ?
#
loop_
_entity_poly.entity_id
_entity_poly.type
_entity_poly.pdbx_seq_one_letter_code
_entity_poly.pdbx_strand_id
1 'polypeptide(L)' 'MSLIHPSSCECLHSGLDLFSVPPTQTAVEEGQFVEIHPLASLAPGAPIEFAISRNSEEYLDLFNTFLHVRAK' A
#
# COMPACT_ATOMS: atom_id res chain seq x y z
N MET A 1 -4.33 -18.44 11.31
CA MET A 1 -5.04 -17.84 10.17
C MET A 1 -5.43 -18.94 9.19
N SER A 2 -6.51 -18.75 8.43
CA SER A 2 -6.98 -19.72 7.43
C SER A 2 -6.64 -19.26 6.02
N LEU A 3 -6.16 -20.18 5.18
CA LEU A 3 -6.04 -19.95 3.75
C LEU A 3 -7.42 -19.66 3.13
N ILE A 4 -7.48 -18.74 2.17
CA ILE A 4 -8.74 -18.42 1.47
C ILE A 4 -9.21 -19.63 0.64
N HIS A 5 -8.27 -20.44 0.14
CA HIS A 5 -8.52 -21.65 -0.63
C HIS A 5 -7.62 -22.80 -0.14
N PRO A 6 -8.11 -24.06 -0.04
CA PRO A 6 -7.32 -25.20 0.47
C PRO A 6 -6.03 -25.48 -0.30
N SER A 7 -5.99 -25.14 -1.60
CA SER A 7 -4.80 -25.31 -2.46
C SER A 7 -3.92 -24.06 -2.53
N SER A 8 -4.27 -22.99 -1.82
CA SER A 8 -3.45 -21.78 -1.73
C SER A 8 -2.24 -22.04 -0.82
N CYS A 9 -1.09 -21.46 -1.14
CA CYS A 9 0.02 -21.32 -0.18
C CYS A 9 0.00 -19.92 0.46
N GLU A 10 0.79 -19.72 1.50
CA GLU A 10 1.06 -18.38 2.05
C GLU A 10 2.03 -17.63 1.11
N CYS A 11 1.85 -16.32 0.93
CA CYS A 11 2.78 -15.51 0.15
C CYS A 11 3.26 -14.25 0.85
N LEU A 12 4.42 -13.77 0.39
CA LEU A 12 4.94 -12.43 0.61
C LEU A 12 4.75 -11.52 -0.64
N HIS A 13 3.66 -11.74 -1.40
CA HIS A 13 3.29 -11.08 -2.65
C HIS A 13 4.01 -11.58 -3.92
N SER A 14 3.26 -12.21 -4.84
CA SER A 14 3.71 -12.57 -6.20
C SER A 14 2.68 -12.11 -7.24
N GLY A 15 2.62 -10.80 -7.51
CA GLY A 15 1.64 -10.19 -8.43
C GLY A 15 1.82 -10.52 -9.92
N LEU A 16 2.59 -11.54 -10.28
CA LEU A 16 2.94 -11.85 -11.69
C LEU A 16 2.41 -13.19 -12.20
N ASP A 17 1.79 -14.02 -11.36
CA ASP A 17 1.16 -15.27 -11.79
C ASP A 17 -0.36 -15.08 -11.93
N LEU A 18 -0.83 -15.17 -13.18
CA LEU A 18 -2.23 -14.91 -13.55
C LEU A 18 -3.06 -16.18 -13.70
N PHE A 19 -2.44 -17.36 -13.68
CA PHE A 19 -3.11 -18.62 -14.04
C PHE A 19 -3.12 -19.67 -12.93
N SER A 20 -2.24 -19.56 -11.94
CA SER A 20 -2.30 -20.43 -10.76
C SER A 20 -3.32 -19.95 -9.74
N VAL A 21 -3.62 -20.81 -8.76
CA VAL A 21 -4.43 -20.42 -7.60
C VAL A 21 -3.66 -19.33 -6.84
N PRO A 22 -4.22 -18.11 -6.68
CA PRO A 22 -3.52 -17.03 -6.02
C PRO A 22 -3.18 -17.43 -4.58
N PRO A 23 -1.94 -17.18 -4.13
CA PRO A 23 -1.59 -17.43 -2.75
C PRO A 23 -2.31 -16.46 -1.80
N THR A 24 -2.47 -16.86 -0.55
CA THR A 24 -3.15 -16.09 0.49
C THR A 24 -2.13 -15.25 1.22
N GLN A 25 -2.34 -13.93 1.24
CA GLN A 25 -1.57 -13.03 2.09
C GLN A 25 -2.00 -13.22 3.55
N THR A 26 -1.09 -13.68 4.41
CA THR A 26 -1.32 -13.91 5.85
C THR A 26 -0.48 -12.99 6.75
N ALA A 27 0.46 -12.22 6.18
CA ALA A 27 1.35 -11.33 6.94
C ALA A 27 0.72 -9.96 7.26
N VAL A 28 -0.30 -9.53 6.52
CA VAL A 28 -1.02 -8.27 6.76
C VAL A 28 -2.36 -8.60 7.43
N GLU A 29 -2.49 -8.25 8.71
CA GLU A 29 -3.69 -8.55 9.50
C GLU A 29 -4.77 -7.47 9.38
N GLU A 30 -4.34 -6.21 9.26
CA GLU A 30 -5.21 -5.06 9.11
C GLU A 30 -4.56 -3.99 8.24
N GLY A 31 -5.39 -3.08 7.73
CA GLY A 31 -4.95 -1.93 6.95
C GLY A 31 -5.57 -0.65 7.51
N GLN A 32 -4.83 0.45 7.44
CA GLN A 32 -5.28 1.77 7.86
C GLN A 32 -4.89 2.83 6.83
N PHE A 33 -5.67 3.90 6.76
CA PHE A 33 -5.31 5.09 6.01
C PHE A 33 -4.62 6.08 6.95
N VAL A 34 -3.45 6.56 6.53
CA VAL A 34 -2.69 7.59 7.24
C VAL A 34 -2.64 8.84 6.37
N GLU A 35 -2.99 9.98 6.95
CA GLU A 35 -2.87 11.27 6.26
C GLU A 35 -1.44 11.79 6.39
N ILE A 36 -0.82 12.11 5.24
CA ILE A 36 0.54 12.66 5.18
C ILE A 36 0.48 14.01 4.48
N HIS A 37 0.97 15.05 5.16
CA HIS A 37 1.04 16.40 4.60
C HIS A 37 2.30 16.62 3.77
N PRO A 38 2.28 17.54 2.78
CA PRO A 38 3.46 17.90 2.02
C PRO A 38 4.58 18.45 2.90
N LEU A 39 5.83 18.17 2.52
CA LEU A 39 7.03 18.68 3.21
C LEU A 39 7.17 20.19 3.10
N ALA A 40 6.77 20.76 1.95
CA ALA A 40 6.95 22.15 1.62
C ALA A 40 5.66 22.79 1.12
N SER A 41 5.59 24.11 1.26
CA SER A 41 4.52 24.92 0.67
C SER A 41 4.48 24.75 -0.85
N LEU A 42 3.27 24.74 -1.41
CA LEU A 42 3.05 24.63 -2.84
C LEU A 42 3.61 25.86 -3.56
N ALA A 43 4.43 25.62 -4.60
CA ALA A 43 4.97 26.66 -5.46
C ALA A 43 4.70 26.34 -6.95
N PRO A 44 4.42 27.35 -7.79
CA PRO A 44 4.20 27.14 -9.22
C PRO A 44 5.39 26.44 -9.89
N GLY A 45 5.13 25.31 -10.56
CA GLY A 45 6.16 24.55 -11.26
C GLY A 45 7.11 23.75 -10.38
N ALA A 46 6.94 23.77 -9.05
CA ALA A 46 7.71 22.94 -8.13
C ALA A 46 7.01 21.59 -7.90
N PRO A 47 7.77 20.51 -7.64
CA PRO A 47 7.19 19.23 -7.22
C PRO A 47 6.55 19.35 -5.83
N ILE A 48 5.53 18.52 -5.60
CA ILE A 48 4.96 18.32 -4.25
C ILE A 48 5.63 17.09 -3.66
N GLU A 49 6.36 17.29 -2.57
CA GLU A 49 7.14 16.23 -1.92
C GLU A 49 6.48 15.76 -0.63
N PHE A 50 6.47 14.45 -0.42
CA PHE A 50 5.95 13.80 0.79
C PHE A 50 7.02 12.88 1.36
N ALA A 51 7.21 12.92 2.69
CA ALA A 51 8.06 11.95 3.38
C ALA A 51 7.19 10.86 3.99
N ILE A 52 7.33 9.63 3.49
CA ILE A 52 6.67 8.45 4.03
C ILE A 52 7.68 7.73 4.93
N SER A 53 7.51 7.82 6.24
CA SER A 53 8.33 7.07 7.20
C SER A 53 7.99 5.60 7.13
N ARG A 54 8.95 4.76 6.76
CA ARG A 54 8.76 3.32 6.75
C ARG A 54 9.02 2.75 8.15
N ASN A 55 7.99 2.22 8.79
CA ASN A 55 8.14 1.34 9.94
C ASN A 55 8.57 -0.07 9.45
N SER A 56 9.35 -0.80 10.25
CA SER A 56 9.74 -2.18 9.94
C SER A 56 8.57 -3.17 10.03
N GLU A 57 7.49 -2.76 10.70
CA GLU A 57 6.31 -3.61 10.97
C GLU A 57 5.15 -3.34 10.01
N GLU A 58 5.21 -2.26 9.22
CA GLU A 58 4.12 -1.82 8.35
C GLU A 58 4.49 -1.98 6.87
N TYR A 59 3.51 -2.40 6.08
CA TYR A 59 3.60 -2.45 4.63
C TYR A 59 2.90 -1.23 4.03
N LEU A 60 3.53 -0.62 3.02
CA LEU A 60 2.92 0.44 2.24
C LEU A 60 2.12 -0.17 1.08
N ASP A 61 0.81 0.00 1.10
CA ASP A 61 -0.06 -0.37 -0.01
C ASP A 61 -0.08 0.73 -1.08
N LEU A 62 0.75 0.55 -2.11
CA LEU A 62 0.83 1.48 -3.25
C LEU A 62 -0.45 1.51 -4.10
N PHE A 63 -1.22 0.41 -4.13
CA PHE A 63 -2.45 0.35 -4.91
C PHE A 63 -3.57 1.17 -4.25
N ASN A 64 -3.59 1.19 -2.91
CA ASN A 64 -4.55 1.96 -2.12
C ASN A 64 -3.95 3.26 -1.56
N THR A 65 -3.12 3.95 -2.34
CA THR A 65 -2.59 5.28 -2.01
C THR A 65 -3.31 6.36 -2.83
N PHE A 66 -3.85 7.39 -2.16
CA PHE A 66 -4.63 8.46 -2.81
C PHE A 66 -4.02 9.84 -2.54
N LEU A 67 -4.01 10.72 -3.54
CA LEU A 67 -3.69 12.14 -3.37
C LEU A 67 -4.98 12.92 -3.07
N HIS A 68 -5.10 13.43 -1.85
CA HIS A 68 -6.21 14.31 -1.49
C HIS A 68 -5.94 15.74 -1.98
N VAL A 69 -6.78 16.24 -2.90
CA VAL A 69 -6.67 17.58 -3.48
C VAL A 69 -7.88 18.42 -3.10
N ARG A 70 -7.65 19.54 -2.42
CA ARG A 70 -8.68 20.56 -2.17
C ARG A 70 -8.42 21.77 -3.08
N ALA A 71 -9.23 21.88 -4.14
CA ALA A 71 -9.22 23.03 -5.04
C ALA A 71 -10.35 24.03 -4.70
N LYS A 72 -10.31 25.21 -5.33
CA LYS A 72 -11.36 26.24 -5.25
C LYS A 72 -12.52 25.96 -6.18
#